data_AF-A0A0K8WJX3-F1
#
_entry.id   AF-A0A0K8WJX3-F1
#
_cell.length_a   1.000
_cell.length_b   1.000
_cell.length_c   1.000
_cell.angle_alpha   90.00
_cell.angle_beta   90.00
_cell.angle_gamma   90.00
#
_symmetry.space_group_name_H-M   'P 1'
#
loop_
_entity.id
_entity.type
_entity.pdbx_description
1 polymer ?
#
loop_
_entity_poly.entity_id
_entity_poly.type
_entity_poly.pdbx_seq_one_letter_code
_entity_poly.pdbx_strand_id
1 'polypeptide(L)'
;MEAAPTAELVYQGICTLFHNSNPKEKEKANKWLEDFQKSIYSWTIADELLQQKRDLHSCYFAAQTMRNKIQNSFNELPPSSHESLRDSLIVHIGQITNDTDAVIVTQLSLAVADLALLMAAWKQPIIDLLELLSPQAQSVWPLLEILTLLPEEIDSRYLRLGSNRREEIHKQLDAAAPKVLEFLCICLQRCDGQERLLNCTLRCFSAWVAVQAIPMHHFTENPVGQKVFQLLSSAETSRKLHDTCTECLCALLSCLEASTTRYKLDPTIEAQIFNAVCSLETAYHISVAHEDIDKTMNYCRIFTVLCEAFFYEMLSNEEVPHYSIKGLDLVLMCVGHFDYEVAEITFNLWYRLSEDLFQRYNDKLTSHFKPHIERLLGALYLHAQMDPDHDGLID
;
A
#
# COMPACT_ATOMS: atom_id res chain seq x y z
N MET A 1 -26.56 37.37 -9.57
CA MET A 1 -26.39 35.94 -9.85
C MET A 1 -25.38 35.83 -10.95
N GLU A 2 -24.15 35.42 -10.65
CA GLU A 2 -23.23 34.99 -11.70
C GLU A 2 -23.89 33.81 -12.43
N ALA A 3 -23.88 33.84 -13.76
CA ALA A 3 -24.43 32.77 -14.55
C ALA A 3 -23.65 31.47 -14.30
N ALA A 4 -24.35 30.34 -14.26
CA ALA A 4 -23.68 29.05 -14.16
C ALA A 4 -22.71 28.87 -15.34
N PRO A 5 -21.45 28.47 -15.09
CA PRO A 5 -20.52 28.17 -16.18
C PRO A 5 -21.04 26.99 -17.01
N THR A 6 -20.66 26.92 -18.28
CA THR A 6 -20.94 25.76 -19.13
C THR A 6 -19.77 24.78 -19.11
N ALA A 7 -20.01 23.50 -19.40
CA ALA A 7 -18.93 22.51 -19.54
C ALA A 7 -17.90 22.94 -20.59
N GLU A 8 -18.33 23.60 -21.66
CA GLU A 8 -17.44 24.14 -22.70
C GLU A 8 -16.53 25.26 -22.16
N LEU A 9 -17.04 26.15 -21.31
CA LEU A 9 -16.21 27.19 -20.70
C LEU A 9 -15.17 26.59 -19.75
N VAL A 10 -15.56 25.58 -18.97
CA VAL A 10 -14.63 24.86 -18.09
C VAL A 10 -13.56 24.13 -18.91
N TYR A 11 -13.97 23.48 -20.00
CA TYR A 11 -13.06 22.81 -20.93
C TYR A 11 -12.02 23.79 -21.50
N GLN A 12 -12.44 24.98 -21.95
CA GLN A 12 -11.52 26.01 -22.43
C GLN A 12 -10.54 26.49 -21.36
N GLY A 13 -11.00 26.60 -20.11
CA GLY A 13 -10.14 26.88 -18.95
C GLY A 13 -9.07 25.81 -18.77
N ILE A 14 -9.45 24.52 -18.85
CA ILE A 14 -8.53 23.38 -18.77
C ILE A 14 -7.52 23.42 -19.93
N CYS A 15 -7.99 23.62 -21.17
CA CYS A 15 -7.09 23.74 -22.32
C CYS A 15 -6.08 24.88 -22.13
N THR A 16 -6.52 26.02 -21.59
CA THR A 16 -5.64 27.16 -21.30
C THR A 16 -4.62 26.80 -20.23
N LEU A 17 -5.03 26.11 -19.17
CA LEU A 17 -4.14 25.69 -18.09
C LEU A 17 -3.04 24.74 -18.57
N PHE A 18 -3.34 23.79 -19.46
CA PHE A 18 -2.35 22.77 -19.86
C PHE A 18 -1.56 23.12 -21.14
N HIS A 19 -2.18 23.79 -22.11
CA HIS A 19 -1.59 23.97 -23.45
C HIS A 19 -1.13 25.41 -23.76
N ASN A 20 -1.52 26.40 -22.96
CA ASN A 20 -1.10 27.79 -23.23
C ASN A 20 0.38 28.00 -22.85
N SER A 21 1.12 28.73 -23.68
CA SER A 21 2.54 29.05 -23.45
C SER A 21 2.73 30.25 -22.53
N ASN A 22 1.72 31.11 -22.34
CA ASN A 22 1.81 32.30 -21.52
C ASN A 22 1.56 31.99 -20.02
N PRO A 23 2.56 32.12 -19.13
CA PRO A 23 2.42 31.79 -17.71
C PRO A 23 1.30 32.57 -17.01
N LYS A 24 1.08 33.84 -17.38
CA LYS A 24 0.04 34.68 -16.75
C LYS A 24 -1.37 34.20 -17.06
N GLU A 25 -1.59 33.69 -18.27
CA GLU A 25 -2.91 33.15 -18.66
C GLU A 25 -3.14 31.78 -18.03
N LYS A 26 -2.08 30.95 -17.89
CA LYS A 26 -2.15 29.70 -17.12
C LYS A 26 -2.52 29.96 -15.66
N GLU A 27 -1.90 30.95 -15.02
CA GLU A 27 -2.19 31.32 -13.62
C GLU A 27 -3.63 31.81 -13.45
N LYS A 28 -4.13 32.67 -14.36
CA LYS A 28 -5.53 33.11 -14.36
C LYS A 28 -6.49 31.94 -14.54
N ALA A 29 -6.23 31.04 -15.48
CA ALA A 29 -7.04 29.86 -15.72
C ALA A 29 -7.04 28.94 -14.49
N ASN A 30 -5.86 28.71 -13.87
CA ASN A 30 -5.75 27.91 -12.65
C ASN A 30 -6.62 28.49 -11.53
N LYS A 31 -6.48 29.79 -11.25
CA LYS A 31 -7.26 30.46 -10.20
C LYS A 31 -8.77 30.37 -10.46
N TRP A 32 -9.18 30.59 -11.70
CA TRP A 32 -10.60 30.48 -12.07
C TRP A 32 -11.11 29.04 -11.92
N LEU A 33 -10.31 28.04 -12.31
CA LEU A 33 -10.66 26.63 -12.15
C LEU A 33 -10.73 26.22 -10.66
N GLU A 34 -9.84 26.73 -9.82
CA GLU A 34 -9.89 26.53 -8.36
C GLU A 34 -11.18 27.12 -7.74
N ASP A 35 -11.58 28.30 -8.19
CA ASP A 35 -12.83 28.94 -7.72
C ASP A 35 -14.07 28.20 -8.27
N PHE A 36 -14.00 27.71 -9.51
CA PHE A 36 -15.01 26.83 -10.08
C PHE A 36 -15.14 25.53 -9.27
N GLN A 37 -14.03 24.88 -8.91
CA GLN A 37 -14.05 23.65 -8.10
C GLN A 37 -14.79 23.87 -6.78
N LYS A 38 -14.65 25.03 -6.13
CA LYS A 38 -15.37 25.35 -4.89
C LYS A 38 -16.88 25.59 -5.08
N SER A 39 -17.33 25.88 -6.30
CA SER A 39 -18.74 26.22 -6.57
C SER A 39 -19.68 25.00 -6.47
N ILE A 40 -21.00 25.24 -6.41
CA ILE A 40 -22.01 24.16 -6.45
C ILE A 40 -22.15 23.54 -7.85
N TYR A 41 -21.80 24.29 -8.91
CA TYR A 41 -21.93 23.86 -10.30
C TYR A 41 -20.91 22.77 -10.68
N SER A 42 -19.83 22.64 -9.92
CA SER A 42 -18.75 21.70 -10.22
C SER A 42 -19.18 20.24 -10.14
N TRP A 43 -20.19 19.91 -9.33
CA TRP A 43 -20.78 18.56 -9.32
C TRP A 43 -21.31 18.15 -10.70
N THR A 44 -22.23 18.95 -11.26
CA THR A 44 -22.89 18.64 -12.54
C THR A 44 -21.91 18.69 -13.70
N ILE A 45 -21.05 19.70 -13.74
CA ILE A 45 -20.13 19.88 -14.86
C ILE A 45 -19.01 18.84 -14.84
N ALA A 46 -18.50 18.46 -13.66
CA ALA A 46 -17.54 17.36 -13.59
C ALA A 46 -18.16 16.05 -14.09
N ASP A 47 -19.44 15.79 -13.78
CA ASP A 47 -20.13 14.61 -14.28
C ASP A 47 -20.24 14.65 -15.81
N GLU A 48 -20.66 15.79 -16.37
CA GLU A 48 -20.77 16.00 -17.81
C GLU A 48 -19.42 15.82 -18.53
N LEU A 49 -18.32 16.35 -17.97
CA LEU A 49 -16.98 16.19 -18.53
C LEU A 49 -16.53 14.71 -18.53
N LEU A 50 -16.83 13.97 -17.45
CA LEU A 50 -16.55 12.53 -17.37
C LEU A 50 -17.39 11.71 -18.34
N GLN A 51 -18.60 12.15 -18.67
CA GLN A 51 -19.42 11.52 -19.72
C GLN A 51 -18.87 11.81 -21.12
N GLN A 52 -18.38 13.03 -21.37
CA GLN A 52 -17.87 13.45 -22.69
C GLN A 52 -16.53 12.81 -23.07
N LYS A 53 -15.67 12.51 -22.09
CA LYS A 53 -14.37 11.82 -22.27
C LYS A 53 -13.48 12.37 -23.39
N ARG A 54 -13.39 13.70 -23.50
CA ARG A 54 -12.72 14.36 -24.62
C ARG A 54 -11.21 14.07 -24.66
N ASP A 55 -10.54 14.22 -23.53
CA ASP A 55 -9.09 14.02 -23.40
C ASP A 55 -8.66 13.80 -21.94
N LEU A 56 -7.40 13.39 -21.76
CA LEU A 56 -6.77 13.10 -20.48
C LEU A 56 -6.96 14.23 -19.45
N HIS A 57 -6.66 15.47 -19.83
CA HIS A 57 -6.67 16.60 -18.90
C HIS A 57 -8.08 16.92 -18.41
N SER A 58 -9.07 16.89 -19.31
CA SER A 58 -10.47 17.13 -18.97
C SER A 58 -11.03 16.05 -18.03
N CYS A 59 -10.79 14.78 -18.34
CA CYS A 59 -11.20 13.65 -17.51
C CYS A 59 -10.51 13.68 -16.14
N TYR A 60 -9.20 13.92 -16.10
CA TYR A 60 -8.45 13.99 -14.86
C TYR A 60 -8.95 15.13 -13.96
N PHE A 61 -9.09 16.33 -14.53
CA PHE A 61 -9.63 17.47 -13.80
C PHE A 61 -11.02 17.19 -13.23
N ALA A 62 -11.89 16.57 -14.02
CA ALA A 62 -13.25 16.23 -13.59
C ALA A 62 -13.26 15.16 -12.48
N ALA A 63 -12.47 14.09 -12.63
CA ALA A 63 -12.34 13.03 -11.60
C ALA A 63 -11.76 13.58 -10.28
N GLN A 64 -10.71 14.40 -10.37
CA GLN A 64 -10.12 15.06 -9.20
C GLN A 64 -11.12 16.02 -8.54
N THR A 65 -11.88 16.77 -9.35
CA THR A 65 -12.92 17.67 -8.85
C THR A 65 -13.99 16.90 -8.09
N MET A 66 -14.49 15.77 -8.65
CA MET A 66 -15.45 14.91 -7.97
C MET A 66 -14.95 14.42 -6.61
N ARG A 67 -13.72 13.86 -6.57
CA ARG A 67 -13.11 13.40 -5.32
C ARG A 67 -13.02 14.54 -4.30
N ASN A 68 -12.46 15.68 -4.69
CA ASN A 68 -12.30 16.84 -3.80
C ASN A 68 -13.64 17.34 -3.25
N LYS A 69 -14.70 17.32 -4.07
CA LYS A 69 -16.05 17.71 -3.66
C LYS A 69 -16.65 16.71 -2.67
N ILE A 70 -16.42 15.41 -2.85
CA ILE A 70 -16.85 14.38 -1.88
C ILE A 70 -16.12 14.56 -0.55
N GLN A 71 -14.81 14.81 -0.56
CA GLN A 71 -14.05 14.97 0.69
C GLN A 71 -14.42 16.25 1.46
N ASN A 72 -14.62 17.37 0.76
CA ASN A 72 -14.68 18.69 1.41
C ASN A 72 -16.08 19.32 1.44
N SER A 73 -16.97 18.87 0.57
CA SER A 73 -18.24 19.55 0.24
C SER A 73 -19.43 18.59 0.12
N PHE A 74 -19.33 17.35 0.62
CA PHE A 74 -20.42 16.37 0.51
C PHE A 74 -21.72 16.83 1.18
N ASN A 75 -21.61 17.66 2.21
CA ASN A 75 -22.73 18.29 2.91
C ASN A 75 -23.51 19.32 2.05
N GLU A 76 -22.97 19.76 0.91
CA GLU A 76 -23.71 20.59 -0.04
C GLU A 76 -24.83 19.82 -0.77
N LEU A 77 -24.70 18.50 -0.85
CA LEU A 77 -25.66 17.64 -1.54
C LEU A 77 -26.80 17.21 -0.61
N PRO A 78 -28.07 17.36 -1.03
CA PRO A 78 -29.19 16.84 -0.25
C PRO A 78 -29.13 15.30 -0.20
N PRO A 79 -29.55 14.67 0.91
CA PRO A 79 -29.52 13.21 1.06
C PRO A 79 -30.20 12.44 -0.08
N SER A 80 -31.25 13.02 -0.69
CA SER A 80 -31.96 12.43 -1.83
C SER A 80 -31.12 12.30 -3.10
N SER A 81 -29.98 13.00 -3.19
CA SER A 81 -29.07 12.95 -4.35
C SER A 81 -27.86 12.03 -4.16
N HIS A 82 -27.64 11.51 -2.94
CA HIS A 82 -26.47 10.70 -2.63
C HIS A 82 -26.45 9.38 -3.41
N GLU A 83 -27.60 8.72 -3.55
CA GLU A 83 -27.71 7.50 -4.36
C GLU A 83 -27.47 7.77 -5.84
N SER A 84 -28.00 8.87 -6.38
CA SER A 84 -27.74 9.24 -7.78
C SER A 84 -26.27 9.57 -8.04
N LEU A 85 -25.58 10.22 -7.10
CA LEU A 85 -24.14 10.45 -7.18
C LEU A 85 -23.36 9.13 -7.19
N ARG A 86 -23.69 8.22 -6.24
CA ARG A 86 -23.10 6.88 -6.17
C ARG A 86 -23.25 6.16 -7.50
N ASP A 87 -24.47 6.10 -8.02
CA ASP A 87 -24.78 5.37 -9.24
C ASP A 87 -24.04 5.99 -10.44
N SER A 88 -23.94 7.31 -10.52
CA SER A 88 -23.16 7.98 -11.58
C SER A 88 -21.67 7.64 -11.51
N LEU A 89 -21.05 7.70 -10.33
CA LEU A 89 -19.64 7.34 -10.16
C LEU A 89 -19.37 5.88 -10.53
N ILE A 90 -20.27 4.97 -10.14
CA ILE A 90 -20.19 3.55 -10.51
C ILE A 90 -20.33 3.36 -12.02
N VAL A 91 -21.20 4.12 -12.68
CA VAL A 91 -21.31 4.12 -14.16
C VAL A 91 -19.99 4.58 -14.78
N HIS A 92 -19.37 5.66 -14.28
CA HIS A 92 -18.06 6.11 -14.76
C HIS A 92 -16.98 5.04 -14.59
N ILE A 93 -16.96 4.35 -13.45
CA ILE A 93 -16.07 3.21 -13.19
C ILE A 93 -16.31 2.06 -14.17
N GLY A 94 -17.57 1.69 -14.42
CA GLY A 94 -17.92 0.59 -15.33
C GLY A 94 -17.58 0.87 -16.80
N GLN A 95 -17.34 2.13 -17.15
CA GLN A 95 -16.89 2.55 -18.48
C GLN A 95 -15.38 2.74 -18.59
N ILE A 96 -14.61 2.42 -17.55
CA ILE A 96 -13.14 2.37 -17.61
C ILE A 96 -12.71 1.23 -18.53
N THR A 97 -11.71 1.51 -19.35
CA THR A 97 -11.12 0.53 -20.28
C THR A 97 -9.62 0.42 -20.02
N ASN A 98 -8.95 -0.52 -20.69
CA ASN A 98 -7.49 -0.65 -20.58
C ASN A 98 -6.73 0.57 -21.11
N ASP A 99 -7.36 1.37 -21.99
CA ASP A 99 -6.79 2.60 -22.55
C ASP A 99 -7.01 3.83 -21.65
N THR A 100 -7.83 3.69 -20.60
CA THR A 100 -8.03 4.77 -19.63
C THR A 100 -6.77 4.95 -18.80
N ASP A 101 -6.28 6.19 -18.75
CA ASP A 101 -5.08 6.53 -18.00
C ASP A 101 -5.25 6.18 -16.50
N ALA A 102 -4.23 5.55 -15.93
CA ALA A 102 -4.25 5.07 -14.55
C ALA A 102 -4.53 6.19 -13.54
N VAL A 103 -4.08 7.42 -13.83
CA VAL A 103 -4.30 8.57 -12.93
C VAL A 103 -5.79 8.90 -12.83
N ILE A 104 -6.54 8.81 -13.92
CA ILE A 104 -8.01 9.01 -13.92
C ILE A 104 -8.68 7.90 -13.11
N VAL A 105 -8.27 6.65 -13.34
CA VAL A 105 -8.82 5.49 -12.63
C VAL A 105 -8.63 5.65 -11.12
N THR A 106 -7.41 5.98 -10.68
CA THR A 106 -7.13 6.22 -9.26
C THR A 106 -8.01 7.33 -8.67
N GLN A 107 -8.22 8.46 -9.37
CA GLN A 107 -9.09 9.54 -8.86
C GLN A 107 -10.55 9.11 -8.75
N LEU A 108 -11.09 8.38 -9.73
CA LEU A 108 -12.46 7.88 -9.67
C LEU A 108 -12.62 6.79 -8.61
N SER A 109 -11.65 5.88 -8.49
CA SER A 109 -11.66 4.84 -7.46
C SER A 109 -11.61 5.44 -6.06
N LEU A 110 -10.79 6.48 -5.86
CA LEU A 110 -10.76 7.25 -4.62
C LEU A 110 -12.08 7.99 -4.37
N ALA A 111 -12.68 8.61 -5.38
CA ALA A 111 -13.99 9.25 -5.24
C ALA A 111 -15.08 8.26 -4.76
N VAL A 112 -15.10 7.04 -5.30
CA VAL A 112 -16.01 5.98 -4.86
C VAL A 112 -15.68 5.50 -3.45
N ALA A 113 -14.40 5.31 -3.13
CA ALA A 113 -13.96 4.91 -1.80
C ALA A 113 -14.36 5.96 -0.74
N ASP A 114 -14.04 7.23 -0.98
CA ASP A 114 -14.38 8.37 -0.12
C ASP A 114 -15.89 8.46 0.10
N LEU A 115 -16.69 8.29 -0.97
CA LEU A 115 -18.15 8.31 -0.89
C LEU A 115 -18.68 7.14 -0.04
N ALA A 116 -18.17 5.93 -0.25
CA ALA A 116 -18.57 4.75 0.53
C ALA A 116 -18.27 4.91 2.02
N LEU A 117 -17.13 5.53 2.37
CA LEU A 117 -16.75 5.79 3.75
C LEU A 117 -17.65 6.86 4.39
N LEU A 118 -17.98 7.94 3.67
CA LEU A 118 -18.82 9.05 4.15
C LEU A 118 -20.33 8.75 4.18
N MET A 119 -20.84 8.01 3.20
CA MET A 119 -22.27 7.78 3.01
C MET A 119 -22.77 6.67 3.95
N ALA A 120 -23.07 7.02 5.20
CA ALA A 120 -23.56 6.06 6.21
C ALA A 120 -24.88 5.35 5.85
N ALA A 121 -25.65 5.88 4.89
CA ALA A 121 -26.82 5.21 4.32
C ALA A 121 -26.46 4.00 3.44
N TRP A 122 -25.27 3.99 2.84
CA TRP A 122 -24.76 2.87 2.05
C TRP A 122 -24.19 1.81 2.99
N LYS A 123 -24.98 0.76 3.27
CA LYS A 123 -24.68 -0.20 4.33
C LYS A 123 -23.65 -1.25 3.97
N GLN A 124 -23.59 -1.67 2.70
CA GLN A 124 -22.70 -2.75 2.25
C GLN A 124 -21.95 -2.37 0.96
N PRO A 125 -21.24 -1.23 0.92
CA PRO A 125 -20.62 -0.73 -0.30
C PRO A 125 -19.70 -1.74 -0.98
N ILE A 126 -18.94 -2.50 -0.19
CA ILE A 126 -17.98 -3.48 -0.71
C ILE A 126 -18.69 -4.63 -1.41
N ILE A 127 -19.78 -5.14 -0.83
CA ILE A 127 -20.56 -6.24 -1.40
C ILE A 127 -21.28 -5.76 -2.66
N ASP A 128 -21.92 -4.60 -2.60
CA ASP A 128 -22.64 -4.03 -3.74
C ASP A 128 -21.70 -3.79 -4.94
N LEU A 129 -20.49 -3.26 -4.69
CA LEU A 129 -19.47 -3.05 -5.72
C LEU A 129 -18.98 -4.38 -6.32
N LEU A 130 -18.75 -5.40 -5.48
CA LEU A 130 -18.37 -6.73 -5.96
C LEU A 130 -19.47 -7.34 -6.84
N GLU A 131 -20.72 -7.31 -6.42
CA GLU A 131 -21.85 -7.87 -7.18
C GLU A 131 -22.05 -7.17 -8.51
N LEU A 132 -21.89 -5.85 -8.55
CA LEU A 132 -22.14 -5.07 -9.74
C LEU A 132 -20.98 -5.09 -10.75
N LEU A 133 -19.74 -5.00 -10.26
CA LEU A 133 -18.55 -4.82 -11.11
C LEU A 133 -17.78 -6.11 -11.38
N SER A 134 -17.75 -7.08 -10.46
CA SER A 134 -16.97 -8.32 -10.66
C SER A 134 -17.42 -9.20 -11.85
N PRO A 135 -18.72 -9.24 -12.25
CA PRO A 135 -19.14 -10.00 -13.43
C PRO A 135 -18.64 -9.40 -14.75
N GLN A 136 -18.25 -8.12 -14.74
CA GLN A 136 -17.86 -7.37 -15.94
C GLN A 136 -16.32 -7.40 -16.07
N ALA A 137 -15.80 -8.10 -17.08
CA ALA A 137 -14.35 -8.30 -17.24
C ALA A 137 -13.55 -6.99 -17.30
N GLN A 138 -14.10 -5.95 -17.93
CA GLN A 138 -13.47 -4.63 -18.02
C GLN A 138 -13.40 -3.90 -16.67
N SER A 139 -14.33 -4.19 -15.76
CA SER A 139 -14.47 -3.51 -14.47
C SER A 139 -13.63 -4.16 -13.37
N VAL A 140 -13.00 -5.31 -13.62
CA VAL A 140 -12.18 -6.03 -12.62
C VAL A 140 -11.00 -5.17 -12.15
N TRP A 141 -10.28 -4.53 -13.07
CA TRP A 141 -9.16 -3.66 -12.70
C TRP A 141 -9.58 -2.47 -11.82
N PRO A 142 -10.53 -1.60 -12.22
CA PRO A 142 -10.93 -0.48 -11.38
C PRO A 142 -11.60 -0.94 -10.08
N LEU A 143 -12.29 -2.09 -10.06
CA LEU A 143 -12.80 -2.69 -8.84
C LEU A 143 -11.67 -3.06 -7.87
N LEU A 144 -10.57 -3.67 -8.34
CA LEU A 144 -9.40 -3.94 -7.51
C LEU A 144 -8.79 -2.65 -6.95
N GLU A 145 -8.71 -1.58 -7.75
CA GLU A 145 -8.24 -0.28 -7.25
C GLU A 145 -9.17 0.27 -6.15
N ILE A 146 -10.50 0.22 -6.33
CA ILE A 146 -11.46 0.66 -5.28
C ILE A 146 -11.27 -0.15 -4.00
N LEU A 147 -11.20 -1.49 -4.12
CA LEU A 147 -11.02 -2.38 -2.97
C LEU A 147 -9.66 -2.20 -2.29
N THR A 148 -8.63 -1.75 -3.00
CA THR A 148 -7.32 -1.40 -2.44
C THR A 148 -7.40 -0.08 -1.67
N LEU A 149 -8.04 0.94 -2.25
CA LEU A 149 -8.05 2.30 -1.72
C LEU A 149 -9.03 2.50 -0.55
N LEU A 150 -10.10 1.70 -0.49
CA LEU A 150 -11.07 1.74 0.62
C LEU A 150 -10.44 1.61 2.02
N PRO A 151 -9.64 0.56 2.31
CA PRO A 151 -8.96 0.45 3.60
C PRO A 151 -7.90 1.54 3.80
N GLU A 152 -7.20 1.97 2.75
CA GLU A 152 -6.15 3.02 2.82
C GLU A 152 -6.72 4.40 3.23
N GLU A 153 -7.96 4.71 2.84
CA GLU A 153 -8.59 6.00 3.13
C GLU A 153 -9.26 6.09 4.52
N ILE A 154 -9.35 5.01 5.30
CA ILE A 154 -10.01 5.02 6.62
C ILE A 154 -9.36 6.02 7.58
N ASP A 155 -8.03 6.07 7.59
CA ASP A 155 -7.23 6.96 8.44
C ASP A 155 -6.76 8.22 7.71
N SER A 156 -7.31 8.48 6.52
CA SER A 156 -7.07 9.69 5.75
C SER A 156 -7.41 10.93 6.57
N ARG A 157 -6.45 11.86 6.64
CA ARG A 157 -6.64 13.15 7.33
C ARG A 157 -7.65 14.05 6.60
N TYR A 158 -7.95 13.77 5.33
CA TYR A 158 -8.86 14.55 4.50
C TYR A 158 -10.33 14.23 4.77
N LEU A 159 -10.68 12.95 4.95
CA LEU A 159 -12.06 12.50 5.17
C LEU A 159 -12.62 12.85 6.54
N ARG A 160 -11.76 13.07 7.55
CA ARG A 160 -12.15 13.47 8.92
C ARG A 160 -13.25 12.60 9.55
N LEU A 161 -13.21 11.28 9.29
CA LEU A 161 -14.17 10.32 9.85
C LEU A 161 -14.09 10.32 11.38
N GLY A 162 -15.26 10.37 12.04
CA GLY A 162 -15.36 10.20 13.50
C GLY A 162 -15.05 8.76 13.93
N SER A 163 -14.59 8.59 15.17
CA SER A 163 -14.17 7.28 15.72
C SER A 163 -15.24 6.20 15.58
N ASN A 164 -16.51 6.51 15.90
CA ASN A 164 -17.61 5.56 15.82
C ASN A 164 -17.86 5.08 14.38
N ARG A 165 -17.69 5.98 13.39
CA ARG A 165 -17.84 5.64 11.98
C ARG A 165 -16.68 4.77 11.51
N ARG A 166 -15.45 5.04 11.95
CA ARG A 166 -14.28 4.17 11.66
C ARG A 166 -14.49 2.77 12.20
N GLU A 167 -14.97 2.64 13.44
CA GLU A 167 -15.28 1.31 14.03
C GLU A 167 -16.36 0.57 13.24
N GLU A 168 -17.41 1.27 12.79
CA GLU A 168 -18.44 0.69 11.90
C GLU A 168 -17.82 0.20 10.58
N ILE A 169 -16.95 1.00 9.97
CA ILE A 169 -16.27 0.65 8.71
C ILE A 169 -15.35 -0.57 8.90
N HIS A 170 -14.59 -0.65 9.99
CA HIS A 170 -13.78 -1.84 10.28
C HIS A 170 -14.64 -3.10 10.37
N LYS A 171 -15.79 -3.04 11.05
CA LYS A 171 -16.75 -4.16 11.10
C LYS A 171 -17.30 -4.52 9.71
N GLN A 172 -17.51 -3.53 8.84
CA GLN A 172 -17.92 -3.78 7.45
C GLN A 172 -16.82 -4.45 6.63
N LEU A 173 -15.55 -4.04 6.81
CA LEU A 173 -14.40 -4.71 6.20
C LEU A 173 -14.30 -6.16 6.67
N ASP A 174 -14.34 -6.41 7.98
CA ASP A 174 -14.27 -7.76 8.54
C ASP A 174 -15.36 -8.68 7.97
N ALA A 175 -16.59 -8.16 7.87
CA ALA A 175 -17.72 -8.89 7.31
C ALA A 175 -17.57 -9.16 5.80
N ALA A 176 -16.93 -8.26 5.05
CA ALA A 176 -16.72 -8.39 3.60
C ALA A 176 -15.45 -9.16 3.22
N ALA A 177 -14.49 -9.30 4.12
CA ALA A 177 -13.19 -9.93 3.86
C ALA A 177 -13.28 -11.32 3.22
N PRO A 178 -14.18 -12.24 3.61
CA PRO A 178 -14.32 -13.53 2.95
C PRO A 178 -14.68 -13.41 1.46
N LYS A 179 -15.56 -12.46 1.09
CA LYS A 179 -15.98 -12.25 -0.30
C LYS A 179 -14.89 -11.58 -1.12
N VAL A 180 -14.12 -10.67 -0.51
CA VAL A 180 -12.95 -10.06 -1.15
C VAL A 180 -11.88 -11.13 -1.41
N LEU A 181 -11.58 -11.98 -0.44
CA LEU A 181 -10.63 -13.10 -0.61
C LEU A 181 -11.06 -14.05 -1.74
N GLU A 182 -12.34 -14.42 -1.82
CA GLU A 182 -12.88 -15.23 -2.92
C GLU A 182 -12.64 -14.53 -4.27
N PHE A 183 -12.94 -13.24 -4.36
CA PHE A 183 -12.71 -12.45 -5.56
C PHE A 183 -11.24 -12.35 -5.95
N LEU A 184 -10.32 -12.16 -4.99
CA LEU A 184 -8.88 -12.11 -5.24
C LEU A 184 -8.34 -13.46 -5.73
N CYS A 185 -8.84 -14.58 -5.20
CA CYS A 185 -8.53 -15.92 -5.72
C CYS A 185 -8.99 -16.08 -7.18
N ILE A 186 -10.20 -15.60 -7.52
CA ILE A 186 -10.71 -15.62 -8.90
C ILE A 186 -9.84 -14.74 -9.80
N CYS A 187 -9.43 -13.55 -9.34
CA CYS A 187 -8.53 -12.68 -10.09
C CYS A 187 -7.20 -13.39 -10.36
N LEU A 188 -6.58 -13.98 -9.33
CA LEU A 188 -5.33 -14.72 -9.45
C LEU A 188 -5.39 -15.82 -10.52
N GLN A 189 -6.49 -16.56 -10.61
CA GLN A 189 -6.70 -17.59 -11.64
C GLN A 189 -6.84 -17.03 -13.06
N ARG A 190 -7.28 -15.77 -13.19
CA ARG A 190 -7.50 -15.08 -14.48
C ARG A 190 -6.30 -14.22 -14.91
N CYS A 191 -5.29 -14.07 -14.05
CA CYS A 191 -4.12 -13.22 -14.27
C CYS A 191 -3.07 -13.80 -15.25
N ASP A 192 -3.33 -14.90 -15.93
CA ASP A 192 -2.30 -15.52 -16.79
C ASP A 192 -1.85 -14.55 -17.90
N GLY A 193 -0.56 -14.22 -17.90
CA GLY A 193 0.05 -13.21 -18.77
C GLY A 193 -0.34 -11.74 -18.49
N GLN A 194 -1.13 -11.44 -17.45
CA GLN A 194 -1.60 -10.08 -17.12
C GLN A 194 -0.93 -9.53 -15.86
N GLU A 195 0.31 -9.05 -15.99
CA GLU A 195 1.09 -8.51 -14.87
C GLU A 195 0.38 -7.36 -14.12
N ARG A 196 -0.32 -6.46 -14.83
CA ARG A 196 -1.09 -5.38 -14.18
C ARG A 196 -2.16 -5.95 -13.24
N LEU A 197 -2.92 -6.93 -13.69
CA LEU A 197 -4.00 -7.52 -12.90
C LEU A 197 -3.46 -8.28 -11.69
N LEU A 198 -2.36 -9.01 -11.87
CA LEU A 198 -1.67 -9.68 -10.78
C LEU A 198 -1.18 -8.65 -9.74
N ASN A 199 -0.55 -7.57 -10.19
CA ASN A 199 -0.08 -6.50 -9.31
C ASN A 199 -1.22 -5.87 -8.50
N CYS A 200 -2.34 -5.50 -9.14
CA CYS A 200 -3.51 -4.95 -8.46
C CYS A 200 -4.13 -5.95 -7.47
N THR A 201 -4.13 -7.25 -7.80
CA THR A 201 -4.63 -8.31 -6.90
C THR A 201 -3.79 -8.38 -5.62
N LEU A 202 -2.47 -8.35 -5.75
CA LEU A 202 -1.54 -8.41 -4.62
C LEU A 202 -1.57 -7.13 -3.77
N ARG A 203 -1.69 -5.94 -4.41
CA ARG A 203 -1.89 -4.66 -3.71
C ARG A 203 -3.17 -4.67 -2.90
N CYS A 204 -4.28 -5.11 -3.50
CA CYS A 204 -5.56 -5.22 -2.81
C CYS A 204 -5.45 -6.18 -1.61
N PHE A 205 -4.81 -7.34 -1.79
CA PHE A 205 -4.59 -8.27 -0.68
C PHE A 205 -3.77 -7.64 0.46
N SER A 206 -2.68 -6.95 0.12
CA SER A 206 -1.83 -6.22 1.07
C SER A 206 -2.60 -5.18 1.88
N ALA A 207 -3.44 -4.36 1.23
CA ALA A 207 -4.19 -3.30 1.90
C ALA A 207 -5.20 -3.87 2.93
N TRP A 208 -5.79 -5.01 2.64
CA TRP A 208 -6.73 -5.71 3.54
C TRP A 208 -6.03 -6.43 4.70
N VAL A 209 -4.81 -6.93 4.47
CA VAL A 209 -3.94 -7.46 5.54
C VAL A 209 -3.52 -6.34 6.48
N ALA A 210 -3.09 -5.19 5.95
CA ALA A 210 -2.60 -4.05 6.73
C ALA A 210 -3.63 -3.51 7.74
N VAL A 211 -4.91 -3.49 7.37
CA VAL A 211 -6.02 -3.11 8.27
C VAL A 211 -6.55 -4.26 9.14
N GLN A 212 -5.90 -5.42 9.10
CA GLN A 212 -6.21 -6.62 9.89
C GLN A 212 -7.61 -7.21 9.63
N ALA A 213 -8.24 -6.87 8.50
CA ALA A 213 -9.52 -7.45 8.09
C ALA A 213 -9.37 -8.90 7.60
N ILE A 214 -8.20 -9.24 7.05
CA ILE A 214 -7.82 -10.62 6.73
C ILE A 214 -7.00 -11.18 7.90
N PRO A 215 -7.47 -12.25 8.58
CA PRO A 215 -6.69 -12.91 9.62
C PRO A 215 -5.35 -13.45 9.12
N MET A 216 -4.31 -13.36 9.94
CA MET A 216 -2.93 -13.75 9.55
C MET A 216 -2.82 -15.22 9.11
N HIS A 217 -3.56 -16.15 9.72
CA HIS A 217 -3.53 -17.56 9.34
C HIS A 217 -4.03 -17.80 7.91
N HIS A 218 -4.99 -16.99 7.45
CA HIS A 218 -5.41 -17.04 6.06
C HIS A 218 -4.31 -16.56 5.11
N PHE A 219 -3.32 -15.78 5.54
CA PHE A 219 -2.24 -15.36 4.66
C PHE A 219 -1.46 -16.56 4.12
N THR A 220 -1.04 -17.46 4.99
CA THR A 220 -0.23 -18.64 4.60
C THR A 220 -1.06 -19.73 3.92
N GLU A 221 -2.35 -19.83 4.28
CA GLU A 221 -3.26 -20.84 3.72
C GLU A 221 -3.88 -20.43 2.38
N ASN A 222 -4.00 -19.12 2.12
CA ASN A 222 -4.67 -18.61 0.93
C ASN A 222 -3.74 -18.65 -0.31
N PRO A 223 -4.27 -19.02 -1.49
CA PRO A 223 -3.50 -19.02 -2.75
C PRO A 223 -2.82 -17.69 -3.09
N VAL A 224 -3.41 -16.55 -2.71
CA VAL A 224 -2.84 -15.22 -2.95
C VAL A 224 -1.58 -15.00 -2.11
N GLY A 225 -1.58 -15.37 -0.83
CA GLY A 225 -0.39 -15.28 0.02
C GLY A 225 0.68 -16.31 -0.38
N GLN A 226 0.30 -17.51 -0.80
CA GLN A 226 1.23 -18.47 -1.39
C GLN A 226 1.89 -17.92 -2.66
N LYS A 227 1.13 -17.19 -3.49
CA LYS A 227 1.67 -16.53 -4.68
C LYS A 227 2.70 -15.46 -4.33
N VAL A 228 2.54 -14.72 -3.23
CA VAL A 228 3.53 -13.74 -2.73
C VAL A 228 4.88 -14.43 -2.50
N PHE A 229 4.92 -15.51 -1.74
CA PHE A 229 6.16 -16.26 -1.51
C PHE A 229 6.74 -16.87 -2.79
N GLN A 230 5.88 -17.39 -3.69
CA GLN A 230 6.32 -17.93 -4.97
C GLN A 230 7.03 -16.87 -5.83
N LEU A 231 6.47 -15.66 -5.90
CA LEU A 231 7.04 -14.54 -6.66
C LEU A 231 8.33 -14.02 -6.02
N LEU A 232 8.37 -13.90 -4.68
CA LEU A 232 9.59 -13.54 -3.94
C LEU A 232 10.68 -14.60 -4.06
N SER A 233 10.35 -15.87 -4.31
CA SER A 233 11.36 -16.92 -4.49
C SER A 233 11.88 -17.04 -5.93
N SER A 234 11.21 -16.38 -6.89
CA SER A 234 11.50 -16.51 -8.31
C SER A 234 12.40 -15.37 -8.81
N ALA A 235 13.57 -15.72 -9.32
CA ALA A 235 14.52 -14.76 -9.91
C ALA A 235 13.91 -13.98 -11.09
N GLU A 236 13.02 -14.62 -11.86
CA GLU A 236 12.36 -14.07 -13.05
C GLU A 236 11.24 -13.06 -12.73
N THR A 237 10.90 -12.87 -11.46
CA THR A 237 9.86 -11.91 -11.07
C THR A 237 10.30 -10.49 -11.42
N SER A 238 9.40 -9.72 -12.04
CA SER A 238 9.65 -8.30 -12.35
C SER A 238 9.86 -7.50 -11.07
N ARG A 239 10.66 -6.42 -11.15
CA ARG A 239 10.92 -5.54 -9.99
C ARG A 239 9.62 -5.01 -9.38
N LYS A 240 8.69 -4.55 -10.23
CA LYS A 240 7.37 -4.06 -9.79
C LYS A 240 6.56 -5.08 -8.99
N LEU A 241 6.51 -6.34 -9.46
CA LEU A 241 5.82 -7.40 -8.71
C LEU A 241 6.56 -7.74 -7.42
N HIS A 242 7.90 -7.78 -7.48
CA HIS A 242 8.73 -8.03 -6.31
C HIS A 242 8.49 -7.00 -5.21
N ASP A 243 8.52 -5.70 -5.55
CA ASP A 243 8.21 -4.59 -4.63
C ASP A 243 6.83 -4.77 -4.00
N THR A 244 5.82 -5.11 -4.81
CA THR A 244 4.45 -5.31 -4.31
C THR A 244 4.35 -6.51 -3.36
N CYS A 245 5.06 -7.60 -3.65
CA CYS A 245 5.14 -8.74 -2.76
C CYS A 245 5.89 -8.40 -1.46
N THR A 246 6.94 -7.59 -1.54
CA THR A 246 7.67 -7.07 -0.39
C THR A 246 6.79 -6.22 0.51
N GLU A 247 6.03 -5.27 -0.05
CA GLU A 247 5.06 -4.48 0.72
C GLU A 247 4.02 -5.38 1.40
N CYS A 248 3.51 -6.38 0.69
CA CYS A 248 2.53 -7.31 1.23
C CYS A 248 3.07 -8.13 2.42
N LEU A 249 4.28 -8.65 2.30
CA LEU A 249 4.92 -9.41 3.37
C LEU A 249 5.32 -8.51 4.55
N CYS A 250 5.80 -7.29 4.29
CA CYS A 250 6.07 -6.31 5.34
C CYS A 250 4.80 -5.94 6.10
N ALA A 251 3.68 -5.72 5.40
CA ALA A 251 2.39 -5.42 6.02
C ALA A 251 1.94 -6.54 6.97
N LEU A 252 2.07 -7.80 6.55
CA LEU A 252 1.80 -8.96 7.42
C LEU A 252 2.66 -8.95 8.69
N LEU A 253 3.97 -8.73 8.54
CA LEU A 253 4.92 -8.74 9.65
C LEU A 253 4.69 -7.55 10.61
N SER A 254 4.38 -6.36 10.08
CA SER A 254 4.00 -5.22 10.92
C SER A 254 2.69 -5.47 11.68
N CYS A 255 1.72 -6.17 11.08
CA CYS A 255 0.54 -6.61 11.81
C CYS A 255 0.90 -7.58 12.93
N LEU A 256 1.86 -8.48 12.71
CA LEU A 256 2.34 -9.42 13.73
C LEU A 256 2.95 -8.67 14.92
N GLU A 257 3.84 -7.69 14.67
CA GLU A 257 4.42 -6.82 15.71
C GLU A 257 3.32 -6.13 16.55
N ALA A 258 2.32 -5.55 15.88
CA ALA A 258 1.20 -4.88 16.54
C ALA A 258 0.34 -5.86 17.36
N SER A 259 0.18 -7.10 16.89
CA SER A 259 -0.64 -8.11 17.56
C SER A 259 -0.03 -8.64 18.86
N THR A 260 1.30 -8.75 18.96
CA THR A 260 2.02 -9.12 20.19
C THR A 260 1.59 -8.25 21.38
N THR A 261 1.16 -7.01 21.13
CA THR A 261 0.69 -6.08 22.18
C THR A 261 -0.79 -6.21 22.55
N ARG A 262 -1.63 -6.85 21.73
CA ARG A 262 -3.11 -6.89 21.90
C ARG A 262 -3.70 -8.30 22.02
N TYR A 263 -3.25 -9.26 21.21
CA TYR A 263 -3.71 -10.65 21.19
C TYR A 263 -2.60 -11.56 20.68
N LYS A 264 -2.20 -12.56 21.50
CA LYS A 264 -1.13 -13.50 21.12
C LYS A 264 -1.63 -14.45 20.04
N LEU A 265 -0.93 -14.51 18.90
CA LEU A 265 -1.24 -15.45 17.82
C LEU A 265 -0.89 -16.88 18.27
N ASP A 266 -1.41 -17.89 17.55
CA ASP A 266 -0.98 -19.27 17.75
C ASP A 266 0.54 -19.37 17.47
N PRO A 267 1.36 -19.82 18.43
CA PRO A 267 2.80 -19.99 18.23
C PRO A 267 3.18 -20.85 17.03
N THR A 268 2.29 -21.76 16.63
CA THR A 268 2.46 -22.61 15.43
C THR A 268 2.42 -21.77 14.16
N ILE A 269 1.48 -20.83 14.08
CA ILE A 269 1.32 -19.95 12.91
C ILE A 269 2.48 -18.94 12.88
N GLU A 270 2.87 -18.39 14.02
CA GLU A 270 4.05 -17.52 14.15
C GLU A 270 5.31 -18.23 13.61
N ALA A 271 5.55 -19.47 14.04
CA ALA A 271 6.69 -20.26 13.58
C ALA A 271 6.60 -20.60 12.08
N GLN A 272 5.41 -20.85 11.54
CA GLN A 272 5.21 -21.08 10.10
C GLN A 272 5.57 -19.85 9.28
N ILE A 273 5.09 -18.67 9.68
CA ILE A 273 5.42 -17.40 9.01
C ILE A 273 6.91 -17.14 9.09
N PHE A 274 7.52 -17.29 10.27
CA PHE A 274 8.95 -17.10 10.47
C PHE A 274 9.78 -17.99 9.52
N ASN A 275 9.49 -19.29 9.49
CA ASN A 275 10.20 -20.24 8.62
C ASN A 275 9.97 -19.96 7.13
N ALA A 276 8.78 -19.52 6.73
CA ALA A 276 8.50 -19.14 5.36
C ALA A 276 9.34 -17.94 4.92
N VAL A 277 9.48 -16.92 5.77
CA VAL A 277 10.36 -15.78 5.49
C VAL A 277 11.84 -16.19 5.44
N CYS A 278 12.30 -17.02 6.38
CA CYS A 278 13.67 -17.55 6.35
C CYS A 278 14.00 -18.32 5.07
N SER A 279 13.01 -18.97 4.45
CA SER A 279 13.22 -19.71 3.19
C SER A 279 13.61 -18.81 2.00
N LEU A 280 13.43 -17.48 2.12
CA LEU A 280 13.83 -16.50 1.10
C LEU A 280 15.35 -16.23 1.07
N GLU A 281 16.13 -16.77 2.02
CA GLU A 281 17.60 -16.68 2.04
C GLU A 281 18.24 -17.07 0.70
N THR A 282 17.77 -18.17 0.09
CA THR A 282 18.30 -18.61 -1.21
C THR A 282 18.01 -17.59 -2.31
N ALA A 283 16.82 -17.00 -2.30
CA ALA A 283 16.42 -16.01 -3.29
C ALA A 283 17.20 -14.69 -3.14
N TYR A 284 17.50 -14.29 -1.90
CA TYR A 284 18.43 -13.19 -1.62
C TYR A 284 19.80 -13.43 -2.26
N HIS A 285 20.42 -14.60 -2.03
CA HIS A 285 21.72 -14.90 -2.61
C HIS A 285 21.71 -14.89 -4.14
N ILE A 286 20.62 -15.36 -4.77
CA ILE A 286 20.44 -15.27 -6.22
C ILE A 286 20.36 -13.80 -6.67
N SER A 287 19.64 -12.93 -5.94
CA SER A 287 19.58 -11.50 -6.28
C SER A 287 20.93 -10.80 -6.19
N VAL A 288 21.75 -11.13 -5.19
CA VAL A 288 23.12 -10.61 -5.05
C VAL A 288 23.99 -11.12 -6.21
N ALA A 289 23.92 -12.41 -6.54
CA ALA A 289 24.69 -12.99 -7.64
C ALA A 289 24.30 -12.43 -9.02
N HIS A 290 23.06 -11.96 -9.18
CA HIS A 290 22.58 -11.29 -10.38
C HIS A 290 22.75 -9.77 -10.36
N GLU A 291 23.37 -9.21 -9.31
CA GLU A 291 23.54 -7.76 -9.14
C GLU A 291 22.19 -6.99 -9.18
N ASP A 292 21.10 -7.62 -8.75
CA ASP A 292 19.76 -7.02 -8.69
C ASP A 292 19.57 -6.31 -7.34
N ILE A 293 20.14 -5.10 -7.24
CA ILE A 293 20.15 -4.31 -6.00
C ILE A 293 18.74 -4.03 -5.47
N ASP A 294 17.77 -3.76 -6.35
CA ASP A 294 16.38 -3.50 -5.99
C ASP A 294 15.76 -4.68 -5.23
N LYS A 295 15.99 -5.91 -5.70
CA LYS A 295 15.52 -7.13 -5.00
C LYS A 295 16.32 -7.38 -3.72
N THR A 296 17.62 -7.13 -3.75
CA THR A 296 18.50 -7.29 -2.58
C THR A 296 18.04 -6.41 -1.42
N MET A 297 17.76 -5.12 -1.68
CA MET A 297 17.22 -4.19 -0.69
C MET A 297 15.83 -4.62 -0.20
N ASN A 298 14.97 -5.10 -1.09
CA ASN A 298 13.65 -5.63 -0.74
C ASN A 298 13.73 -6.80 0.24
N TYR A 299 14.61 -7.79 0.03
CA TYR A 299 14.82 -8.87 0.99
C TYR A 299 15.40 -8.37 2.31
N CYS A 300 16.36 -7.45 2.27
CA CYS A 300 16.92 -6.84 3.47
C CYS A 300 15.84 -6.18 4.33
N ARG A 301 14.91 -5.46 3.68
CA ARG A 301 13.74 -4.89 4.36
C ARG A 301 12.84 -5.97 4.95
N ILE A 302 12.52 -7.03 4.21
CA ILE A 302 11.73 -8.16 4.72
C ILE A 302 12.38 -8.78 5.96
N PHE A 303 13.68 -9.06 5.93
CA PHE A 303 14.41 -9.68 7.05
C PHE A 303 14.52 -8.74 8.26
N THR A 304 14.66 -7.43 8.02
CA THR A 304 14.65 -6.41 9.08
C THR A 304 13.28 -6.37 9.77
N VAL A 305 12.20 -6.24 8.99
CA VAL A 305 10.83 -6.21 9.52
C VAL A 305 10.45 -7.55 10.20
N LEU A 306 10.99 -8.69 9.74
CA LEU A 306 10.84 -9.97 10.44
C LEU A 306 11.42 -9.90 11.86
N CYS A 307 12.62 -9.33 12.03
CA CYS A 307 13.23 -9.21 13.34
C CYS A 307 12.48 -8.22 14.24
N GLU A 308 11.95 -7.13 13.66
CA GLU A 308 11.09 -6.18 14.38
C GLU A 308 9.78 -6.85 14.85
N ALA A 309 9.17 -7.68 14.00
CA ALA A 309 7.94 -8.40 14.32
C ALA A 309 8.07 -9.40 15.47
N PHE A 310 9.25 -9.98 15.65
CA PHE A 310 9.57 -10.92 16.73
C PHE A 310 10.47 -10.33 17.82
N PHE A 311 10.58 -8.99 17.86
CA PHE A 311 11.56 -8.29 18.69
C PHE A 311 11.38 -8.60 20.18
N TYR A 312 10.14 -8.52 20.68
CA TYR A 312 9.85 -8.72 22.09
C TYR A 312 9.98 -10.21 22.50
N GLU A 313 9.60 -11.13 21.62
CA GLU A 313 9.74 -12.57 21.79
C GLU A 313 11.22 -12.96 21.88
N MET A 314 12.05 -12.37 21.02
CA MET A 314 13.51 -12.57 21.02
C MET A 314 14.15 -12.20 22.36
N LEU A 315 13.58 -11.21 23.06
CA LEU A 315 14.07 -10.67 24.33
C LEU A 315 13.31 -11.23 25.55
N SER A 316 12.37 -12.15 25.36
CA SER A 316 11.42 -12.56 26.41
C SER A 316 12.00 -13.48 27.47
N ASN A 317 13.07 -14.23 27.17
CA ASN A 317 13.62 -15.27 28.06
C ASN A 317 15.15 -15.17 28.16
N GLU A 318 15.67 -15.01 29.38
CA GLU A 318 17.11 -14.94 29.66
C GLU A 318 17.81 -16.30 29.71
N GLU A 319 17.07 -17.38 29.95
CA GLU A 319 17.62 -18.74 30.10
C GLU A 319 17.88 -19.39 28.75
N VAL A 320 16.91 -19.29 27.84
CA VAL A 320 16.93 -19.96 26.55
C VAL A 320 16.63 -18.94 25.44
N PRO A 321 17.55 -18.77 24.46
CA PRO A 321 17.30 -17.92 23.30
C PRO A 321 16.07 -18.38 22.53
N HIS A 322 15.19 -17.44 22.21
CA HIS A 322 14.06 -17.70 21.34
C HIS A 322 14.54 -18.06 19.92
N TYR A 323 13.80 -18.90 19.18
CA TYR A 323 14.21 -19.34 17.84
C TYR A 323 14.33 -18.17 16.86
N SER A 324 13.60 -17.07 17.09
CA SER A 324 13.60 -15.88 16.23
C SER A 324 14.93 -15.15 16.20
N ILE A 325 15.85 -15.42 17.14
CA ILE A 325 17.20 -14.85 17.13
C ILE A 325 17.95 -15.18 15.82
N LYS A 326 17.61 -16.32 15.18
CA LYS A 326 18.14 -16.70 13.86
C LYS A 326 17.79 -15.70 12.75
N GLY A 327 16.75 -14.87 12.93
CA GLY A 327 16.44 -13.79 12.00
C GLY A 327 17.59 -12.78 11.91
N LEU A 328 18.34 -12.56 13.00
CA LEU A 328 19.51 -11.69 12.99
C LEU A 328 20.63 -12.22 12.08
N ASP A 329 20.71 -13.53 11.84
CA ASP A 329 21.68 -14.08 10.88
C ASP A 329 21.36 -13.65 9.44
N LEU A 330 20.07 -13.56 9.08
CA LEU A 330 19.63 -13.05 7.78
C LEU A 330 19.93 -11.55 7.64
N VAL A 331 19.69 -10.78 8.70
CA VAL A 331 20.02 -9.35 8.71
C VAL A 331 21.53 -9.15 8.59
N LEU A 332 22.36 -9.91 9.32
CA LEU A 332 23.82 -9.85 9.24
C LEU A 332 24.35 -10.25 7.86
N MET A 333 23.69 -11.17 7.17
CA MET A 333 23.98 -11.51 5.78
C MET A 333 23.75 -10.31 4.85
N CYS A 334 22.69 -9.52 5.08
CA CYS A 334 22.46 -8.26 4.36
C CYS A 334 23.50 -7.19 4.70
N VAL A 335 23.87 -7.04 5.98
CA VAL A 335 24.94 -6.11 6.38
C VAL A 335 26.28 -6.49 5.73
N GLY A 336 26.52 -7.78 5.47
CA GLY A 336 27.71 -8.25 4.76
C GLY A 336 27.72 -8.00 3.25
N HIS A 337 26.65 -7.44 2.67
CA HIS A 337 26.63 -7.00 1.28
C HIS A 337 27.68 -5.89 1.07
N PHE A 338 28.28 -5.79 -0.12
CA PHE A 338 29.34 -4.80 -0.39
C PHE A 338 28.81 -3.37 -0.48
N ASP A 339 27.55 -3.22 -0.88
CA ASP A 339 26.86 -1.93 -0.94
C ASP A 339 26.34 -1.53 0.45
N TYR A 340 26.75 -0.36 0.94
CA TYR A 340 26.39 0.13 2.27
C TYR A 340 24.91 0.48 2.38
N GLU A 341 24.22 0.80 1.28
CA GLU A 341 22.79 1.14 1.28
C GLU A 341 21.94 -0.05 1.74
N VAL A 342 22.40 -1.28 1.47
CA VAL A 342 21.76 -2.51 1.98
C VAL A 342 21.92 -2.62 3.50
N ALA A 343 23.12 -2.32 4.02
CA ALA A 343 23.38 -2.36 5.46
C ALA A 343 22.58 -1.29 6.23
N GLU A 344 22.45 -0.09 5.66
CA GLU A 344 21.77 1.06 6.26
C GLU A 344 20.32 0.76 6.64
N ILE A 345 19.59 -0.02 5.82
CA ILE A 345 18.21 -0.46 6.09
C ILE A 345 18.06 -1.09 7.48
N THR A 346 19.11 -1.77 7.97
CA THR A 346 19.09 -2.55 9.20
C THR A 346 19.37 -1.72 10.46
N PHE A 347 19.84 -0.48 10.32
CA PHE A 347 20.41 0.28 11.45
C PHE A 347 19.41 0.58 12.56
N ASN A 348 18.15 0.86 12.21
CA ASN A 348 17.11 1.12 13.20
C ASN A 348 16.86 -0.10 14.11
N LEU A 349 16.87 -1.31 13.55
CA LEU A 349 16.75 -2.56 14.31
C LEU A 349 17.89 -2.70 15.32
N TRP A 350 19.14 -2.48 14.88
CA TRP A 350 20.31 -2.59 15.76
C TRP A 350 20.31 -1.52 16.86
N TYR A 351 19.93 -0.29 16.52
CA TYR A 351 19.75 0.79 17.50
C TYR A 351 18.73 0.38 18.56
N ARG A 352 17.53 -0.04 18.14
CA ARG A 352 16.44 -0.46 19.04
C ARG A 352 16.83 -1.64 19.92
N LEU A 353 17.53 -2.63 19.36
CA LEU A 353 18.04 -3.79 20.10
C LEU A 353 19.05 -3.36 21.17
N SER A 354 19.99 -2.47 20.82
CA SER A 354 21.00 -1.98 21.76
C SER A 354 20.38 -1.20 22.93
N GLU A 355 19.39 -0.35 22.63
CA GLU A 355 18.67 0.44 23.63
C GLU A 355 17.89 -0.45 24.60
N ASP A 356 17.13 -1.43 24.09
CA ASP A 356 16.31 -2.33 24.91
C ASP A 356 17.18 -3.24 25.79
N LEU A 357 18.26 -3.82 25.24
CA LEU A 357 19.21 -4.62 26.02
C LEU A 357 19.89 -3.80 27.13
N PHE A 358 20.27 -2.55 26.84
CA PHE A 358 20.86 -1.65 27.83
C PHE A 358 19.87 -1.35 28.96
N GLN A 359 18.61 -1.05 28.62
CA GLN A 359 17.56 -0.75 29.60
C GLN A 359 17.22 -1.94 30.50
N ARG A 360 17.27 -3.18 29.99
CA ARG A 360 17.00 -4.39 30.80
C ARG A 360 18.08 -4.69 31.83
N TYR A 361 19.31 -4.20 31.64
CA TYR A 361 20.43 -4.40 32.55
C TYR A 361 20.63 -5.88 32.94
N ASN A 362 20.69 -6.76 31.93
CA ASN A 362 20.77 -8.21 32.11
C ASN A 362 21.91 -8.81 31.29
N ASP A 363 23.02 -9.13 31.95
CA ASP A 363 24.22 -9.68 31.31
C ASP A 363 23.98 -11.05 30.67
N LYS A 364 23.13 -11.89 31.29
CA LYS A 364 22.84 -13.23 30.80
C LYS A 364 22.07 -13.16 29.48
N LEU A 365 21.02 -12.34 29.43
CA LEU A 365 20.29 -12.07 28.21
C LEU A 365 21.20 -11.45 27.13
N THR A 366 21.99 -10.44 27.50
CA THR A 366 22.90 -9.74 26.59
C THR A 366 23.93 -10.70 25.97
N SER A 367 24.38 -11.71 26.72
CA SER A 367 25.35 -12.69 26.24
C SER A 367 24.86 -13.48 25.01
N HIS A 368 23.55 -13.68 24.85
CA HIS A 368 22.96 -14.35 23.69
C HIS A 368 23.14 -13.56 22.39
N PHE A 369 23.22 -12.23 22.48
CA PHE A 369 23.35 -11.33 21.33
C PHE A 369 24.80 -10.97 20.99
N LYS A 370 25.73 -11.18 21.93
CA LYS A 370 27.15 -10.85 21.76
C LYS A 370 27.75 -11.36 20.43
N PRO A 371 27.54 -12.62 20.00
CA PRO A 371 28.10 -13.09 18.72
C PRO A 371 27.56 -12.33 17.51
N HIS A 372 26.31 -11.87 17.56
CA HIS A 372 25.68 -11.12 16.49
C HIS A 372 26.23 -9.69 16.42
N ILE A 373 26.42 -9.04 17.57
CA ILE A 373 27.01 -7.69 17.65
C ILE A 373 28.48 -7.69 17.22
N GLU A 374 29.27 -8.71 17.59
CA GLU A 374 30.66 -8.83 17.13
C GLU A 374 30.74 -8.98 15.59
N ARG A 375 29.83 -9.76 14.99
CA ARG A 375 29.72 -9.89 13.53
C ARG A 375 29.27 -8.59 12.88
N LEU A 376 28.30 -7.88 13.46
CA LEU A 376 27.85 -6.57 13.00
C LEU A 376 29.01 -5.59 12.94
N LEU A 377 29.76 -5.44 14.05
CA LEU A 377 30.91 -4.54 14.11
C LEU A 377 31.99 -4.91 13.09
N GLY A 378 32.23 -6.21 12.88
CA GLY A 378 33.15 -6.68 11.85
C GLY A 378 32.71 -6.26 10.44
N ALA A 379 31.43 -6.39 10.12
CA ALA A 379 30.90 -5.99 8.82
C ALA A 379 30.88 -4.46 8.64
N LEU A 380 30.48 -3.70 9.66
CA LEU A 380 30.50 -2.23 9.63
C LEU A 380 31.93 -1.68 9.52
N TYR A 381 32.91 -2.36 10.12
CA TYR A 381 34.32 -2.01 9.95
C TYR A 381 34.75 -2.13 8.48
N LEU A 382 34.27 -3.14 7.75
CA LEU A 382 34.54 -3.28 6.32
C LEU A 382 33.88 -2.17 5.50
N HIS A 383 32.62 -1.84 5.80
CA HIS A 383 31.89 -0.72 5.17
C HIS A 383 32.54 0.64 5.41
N ALA A 384 33.20 0.82 6.55
CA ALA A 384 33.90 2.06 6.87
C ALA A 384 35.28 2.20 6.18
N GLN A 385 35.73 1.20 5.42
CA GLN A 385 36.98 1.29 4.67
C GLN A 385 36.78 2.14 3.42
N MET A 386 37.64 3.14 3.27
CA MET A 386 37.74 3.90 2.03
C MET A 386 38.36 3.03 0.94
N ASP A 387 38.08 3.36 -0.32
CA ASP A 387 38.73 2.71 -1.44
C ASP A 387 40.26 2.86 -1.35
N PRO A 388 41.04 1.84 -1.74
CA PRO A 388 42.50 1.85 -1.59
C PRO A 388 43.22 3.00 -2.31
N ASP A 389 42.57 3.58 -3.32
CA ASP A 389 43.01 4.70 -4.15
C ASP A 389 42.39 6.04 -3.74
N HIS A 390 41.74 6.12 -2.57
CA HIS A 390 41.22 7.36 -2.03
C HIS A 390 42.34 8.32 -1.60
N ASP A 391 42.69 9.27 -2.47
CA ASP A 391 43.61 10.37 -2.19
C ASP A 391 42.84 11.60 -1.66
N GLY A 392 42.88 11.86 -0.34
CA GLY A 392 42.27 13.05 0.27
C GLY A 392 41.96 12.93 1.77
N LEU A 393 41.62 14.05 2.42
CA LEU A 393 40.94 14.04 3.73
C LEU A 393 39.43 13.98 3.48
N ILE A 394 38.72 13.28 4.36
CA ILE A 394 37.25 13.16 4.36
C ILE A 394 36.65 14.58 4.50
N ASP A 395 35.86 15.02 3.52
CA ASP A 395 35.10 16.28 3.58
C ASP A 395 33.93 16.21 4.58
#